data_AF-A0A537FTC5-F1
#
_entry.id   AF-A0A537FTC5-F1
#
_cell.length_a   1.000
_cell.length_b   1.000
_cell.length_c   1.000
_cell.angle_alpha   90.00
_cell.angle_beta   90.00
_cell.angle_gamma   90.00
#
_symmetry.space_group_name_H-M   'P 1'
#
loop_
_entity.id
_entity.type
_entity.pdbx_description
1 polymer ?
#
loop_
_entity_poly.entity_id
_entity_poly.type
_entity_poly.pdbx_seq_one_letter_code
_entity_poly.pdbx_strand_id
1 'polypeptide(L)'
;MDKELLSKTAAAMVAKGKGILAADESSGTCEKRFKSVGVECTEENRRAYRGLLFGTPGVEQYVSGVILFDETARQKAADGTPFPQYLARKGIIPGIKVDKGTVDLALFAGEKVTDGLDGLAKRMAEYFQMGARFAKWR
;
A
#
# COMPACT_ATOMS: atom_id res chain seq x y z
N MET A 1 23.05 1.39 4.37
CA MET A 1 21.87 2.00 3.74
C MET A 1 22.26 2.40 2.32
N ASP A 2 21.63 1.80 1.32
CA ASP A 2 21.92 2.06 -0.09
C ASP A 2 21.24 3.36 -0.54
N LYS A 3 21.98 4.47 -0.55
CA LYS A 3 21.47 5.80 -0.89
C LYS A 3 21.11 5.92 -2.37
N GLU A 4 21.84 5.24 -3.24
CA GLU A 4 21.63 5.29 -4.68
C GLU A 4 20.29 4.63 -5.04
N LEU A 5 20.03 3.45 -4.46
CA LEU A 5 18.75 2.75 -4.62
C LEU A 5 17.57 3.60 -4.12
N LEU A 6 17.71 4.24 -2.96
CA LEU A 6 16.67 5.11 -2.40
C LEU A 6 16.39 6.31 -3.31
N SER A 7 17.43 7.00 -3.78
CA SER A 7 17.29 8.15 -4.68
C SER A 7 16.66 7.75 -6.01
N LYS A 8 17.08 6.62 -6.58
CA LYS A 8 16.52 6.08 -7.82
C LYS A 8 15.03 5.73 -7.67
N THR A 9 14.66 5.10 -6.57
CA THR A 9 13.26 4.75 -6.28
C THR A 9 12.42 6.01 -6.10
N ALA A 10 12.89 6.98 -5.33
CA ALA A 10 12.18 8.24 -5.12
C ALA A 10 11.96 9.01 -6.44
N ALA A 11 13.00 9.11 -7.28
CA ALA A 11 12.89 9.74 -8.60
C ALA A 11 11.87 9.02 -9.52
N ALA A 12 11.86 7.69 -9.50
CA ALA A 12 10.90 6.90 -10.28
C ALA A 12 9.46 7.04 -9.77
N MET A 13 9.25 7.21 -8.46
CA MET A 13 7.92 7.48 -7.88
C MET A 13 7.32 8.82 -8.34
N VAL A 14 8.15 9.81 -8.65
CA VAL A 14 7.70 11.15 -9.09
C VAL A 14 7.98 11.43 -10.57
N ALA A 15 8.03 10.36 -11.38
CA ALA A 15 8.23 10.50 -12.82
C ALA A 15 7.17 11.43 -13.46
N LYS A 16 7.60 12.29 -14.38
CA LYS A 16 6.73 13.27 -15.07
C LYS A 16 5.51 12.57 -15.67
N GLY A 17 4.32 13.09 -15.37
CA GLY A 17 3.05 12.56 -15.86
C GLY A 17 2.52 11.33 -15.10
N LYS A 18 3.20 10.91 -14.02
CA LYS A 18 2.76 9.81 -13.15
C LYS A 18 2.52 10.27 -11.71
N GLY A 19 1.73 9.48 -10.99
CA GLY A 19 1.44 9.68 -9.57
C GLY A 19 1.34 8.37 -8.78
N ILE A 20 1.03 8.48 -7.50
CA ILE A 20 0.87 7.35 -6.59
C ILE A 20 -0.62 7.06 -6.39
N LEU A 21 -1.01 5.79 -6.51
CA LEU A 21 -2.32 5.31 -6.07
C LEU A 21 -2.23 4.86 -4.61
N ALA A 22 -3.02 5.50 -3.74
CA ALA A 22 -3.17 5.07 -2.36
C ALA A 22 -4.27 4.01 -2.26
N ALA A 23 -3.89 2.73 -2.22
CA ALA A 23 -4.78 1.57 -2.08
C ALA A 23 -4.54 0.84 -0.73
N ASP A 24 -4.18 1.62 0.29
CA ASP A 24 -3.75 1.16 1.61
C ASP A 24 -4.85 1.23 2.67
N GLU A 25 -6.12 1.18 2.25
CA GLU A 25 -7.24 1.14 3.17
C GLU A 25 -7.16 -0.11 4.05
N SER A 26 -7.15 0.11 5.36
CA SER A 26 -7.36 -0.97 6.34
C SER A 26 -8.73 -1.62 6.14
N SER A 27 -8.92 -2.84 6.65
CA SER A 27 -10.19 -3.56 6.52
C SER A 27 -11.39 -2.73 6.99
N GLY A 28 -11.28 -2.03 8.12
CA GLY A 28 -12.35 -1.13 8.62
C GLY A 28 -12.55 0.15 7.81
N THR A 29 -11.51 0.63 7.09
CA THR A 29 -11.69 1.76 6.15
C THR A 29 -12.36 1.29 4.87
N CYS A 30 -11.94 0.12 4.35
CA CYS A 30 -12.49 -0.51 3.16
C CYS A 30 -13.97 -0.90 3.37
N GLU A 31 -14.32 -1.39 4.56
CA GLU A 31 -15.70 -1.71 4.94
C GLU A 31 -16.64 -0.51 4.81
N LYS A 32 -16.22 0.68 5.26
CA LYS A 32 -17.01 1.91 5.10
C LYS A 32 -17.24 2.25 3.61
N ARG A 33 -16.26 1.99 2.74
CA ARG A 33 -16.38 2.20 1.30
C ARG A 33 -17.34 1.19 0.67
N PHE A 34 -17.18 -0.09 0.98
CA PHE A 34 -18.02 -1.15 0.43
C PHE A 34 -19.47 -1.04 0.89
N LYS A 35 -19.70 -0.70 2.16
CA LYS A 35 -21.05 -0.44 2.69
C LYS A 35 -21.77 0.69 1.94
N SER A 36 -21.06 1.73 1.51
CA SER A 36 -21.66 2.85 0.77
C SER A 36 -22.19 2.47 -0.62
N VAL A 37 -21.76 1.32 -1.15
CA VAL A 37 -22.17 0.80 -2.47
C VAL A 37 -22.84 -0.58 -2.37
N GLY A 38 -23.26 -1.00 -1.17
CA GLY A 38 -23.98 -2.26 -0.97
C GLY A 38 -23.15 -3.53 -1.16
N VAL A 39 -21.83 -3.46 -1.02
CA VAL A 39 -20.93 -4.62 -1.14
C VAL A 39 -20.54 -5.12 0.25
N GLU A 40 -20.53 -6.45 0.44
CA GLU A 40 -20.05 -7.08 1.68
C GLU A 40 -18.52 -6.99 1.79
N CYS A 41 -17.99 -6.67 2.98
CA CYS A 41 -16.54 -6.55 3.22
C CYS A 41 -15.88 -7.89 3.57
N THR A 42 -15.85 -8.81 2.61
CA THR A 42 -15.10 -10.08 2.71
C THR A 42 -13.66 -9.91 2.25
N GLU A 43 -12.77 -10.81 2.68
CA GLU A 43 -11.36 -10.83 2.22
C GLU A 43 -11.27 -11.00 0.70
N GLU A 44 -12.08 -11.89 0.13
CA GLU A 44 -12.15 -12.11 -1.32
C GLU A 44 -12.64 -10.86 -2.07
N ASN A 45 -13.67 -10.17 -1.57
CA ASN A 45 -14.12 -8.92 -2.22
C ASN A 45 -13.06 -7.83 -2.16
N ARG A 46 -12.32 -7.74 -1.05
CA ARG A 46 -11.17 -6.82 -0.94
C ARG A 46 -10.08 -7.19 -1.93
N ARG A 47 -9.69 -8.46 -2.02
CA ARG A 47 -8.72 -8.97 -3.00
C ARG A 47 -9.16 -8.66 -4.43
N ALA A 48 -10.40 -9.00 -4.78
CA ALA A 48 -10.98 -8.78 -6.11
C ALA A 48 -11.01 -7.29 -6.49
N TYR A 49 -11.39 -6.41 -5.56
CA TYR A 49 -11.35 -4.96 -5.76
C TYR A 49 -9.93 -4.47 -6.04
N ARG A 50 -8.91 -4.93 -5.30
CA ARG A 50 -7.51 -4.58 -5.60
C ARG A 50 -7.04 -5.15 -6.93
N GLY A 51 -7.48 -6.36 -7.27
CA GLY A 51 -7.27 -6.96 -8.59
C GLY A 51 -7.85 -6.10 -9.73
N LEU A 52 -9.06 -5.55 -9.55
CA LEU A 52 -9.69 -4.62 -10.49
C LEU A 52 -8.85 -3.36 -10.68
N LEU A 53 -8.41 -2.73 -9.58
CA LEU A 53 -7.59 -1.52 -9.63
C LEU A 53 -6.26 -1.77 -10.36
N PHE A 54 -5.51 -2.79 -9.93
CA PHE A 54 -4.16 -3.04 -10.45
C PHE A 54 -4.17 -3.67 -11.84
N GLY A 55 -5.24 -4.39 -12.17
CA GLY A 55 -5.46 -5.04 -13.46
C GLY A 55 -5.95 -4.09 -14.56
N THR A 56 -6.21 -2.82 -14.25
CA THR A 56 -6.66 -1.83 -15.24
C THR A 56 -5.64 -1.74 -16.40
N PRO A 57 -6.06 -1.95 -17.67
CA PRO A 57 -5.17 -1.84 -18.83
C PRO A 57 -4.58 -0.43 -18.96
N GLY A 58 -3.27 -0.33 -19.16
CA GLY A 58 -2.56 0.94 -19.36
C GLY A 58 -2.38 1.80 -18.09
N VAL A 59 -2.80 1.33 -16.91
CA VAL A 59 -2.69 2.09 -15.65
C VAL A 59 -1.25 2.50 -15.32
N GLU A 60 -0.27 1.68 -15.71
CA GLU A 60 1.17 1.93 -15.54
C GLU A 60 1.69 3.16 -16.28
N GLN A 61 0.93 3.71 -17.24
CA GLN A 61 1.27 4.96 -17.91
C GLN A 61 1.13 6.18 -16.98
N TYR A 62 0.26 6.08 -15.97
CA TYR A 62 -0.10 7.18 -15.07
C TYR A 62 0.21 6.89 -13.61
N VAL A 63 0.37 5.63 -13.23
CA VAL A 63 0.68 5.23 -11.85
C VAL A 63 2.13 4.76 -11.80
N SER A 64 2.96 5.46 -11.03
CA SER A 64 4.36 5.11 -10.77
C SER A 64 4.50 4.18 -9.57
N GLY A 65 3.59 4.27 -8.59
CA GLY A 65 3.59 3.42 -7.42
C GLY A 65 2.23 3.26 -6.78
N VAL A 66 2.07 2.19 -6.01
CA VAL A 66 0.84 1.86 -5.30
C VAL A 66 1.18 1.60 -3.83
N ILE A 67 0.51 2.28 -2.91
CA ILE A 67 0.64 2.00 -1.47
C ILE A 67 -0.35 0.88 -1.14
N LEU A 68 0.15 -0.20 -0.55
CA LEU A 68 -0.63 -1.36 -0.14
C LEU A 68 -0.89 -1.38 1.36
N PHE A 69 -1.97 -2.04 1.76
CA PHE A 69 -2.17 -2.51 3.12
C PHE A 69 -1.51 -3.89 3.32
N ASP A 70 -1.19 -4.27 4.57
CA ASP A 70 -0.49 -5.54 4.88
C ASP A 70 -1.22 -6.76 4.31
N GLU A 71 -2.56 -6.81 4.46
CA GLU A 71 -3.40 -7.87 3.88
C GLU A 71 -3.19 -7.98 2.36
N THR A 72 -3.23 -6.84 1.65
CA THR A 72 -3.04 -6.83 0.19
C THR A 72 -1.62 -7.19 -0.23
N ALA A 73 -0.60 -6.81 0.53
CA ALA A 73 0.78 -7.20 0.23
C ALA A 73 0.97 -8.73 0.31
N ARG A 74 0.16 -9.42 1.12
CA ARG A 74 0.17 -10.89 1.29
C ARG A 74 -0.82 -11.62 0.36
N GLN A 75 -1.78 -10.89 -0.20
CA GLN A 75 -2.75 -11.42 -1.16
C GLN A 75 -2.13 -11.67 -2.54
N LYS A 76 -2.87 -12.44 -3.35
CA LYS A 76 -2.52 -12.80 -4.73
C LYS A 76 -3.60 -12.31 -5.69
N ALA A 77 -3.17 -11.93 -6.88
CA ALA A 77 -4.05 -11.71 -8.03
C ALA A 77 -4.73 -13.02 -8.45
N ALA A 78 -5.72 -12.94 -9.34
CA ALA A 78 -6.50 -14.10 -9.79
C ALA A 78 -5.65 -15.17 -10.51
N ASP A 79 -4.50 -14.78 -11.07
CA ASP A 79 -3.52 -15.68 -11.70
C ASP A 79 -2.57 -16.34 -10.67
N GLY A 80 -2.76 -16.09 -9.37
CA GLY A 80 -1.91 -16.60 -8.29
C GLY A 80 -0.64 -15.79 -8.05
N THR A 81 -0.37 -14.74 -8.82
CA THR A 81 0.81 -13.87 -8.63
C THR A 81 0.62 -13.00 -7.38
N PRO A 82 1.58 -12.93 -6.43
CA PRO A 82 1.53 -11.98 -5.31
C PRO A 82 1.41 -10.54 -5.81
N PHE A 83 0.56 -9.72 -5.18
CA PHE A 83 0.29 -8.35 -5.67
C PHE A 83 1.55 -7.47 -5.82
N PRO A 84 2.54 -7.48 -4.90
CA PRO A 84 3.78 -6.74 -5.11
C PRO A 84 4.52 -7.15 -6.40
N GLN A 85 4.56 -8.45 -6.71
CA GLN A 85 5.17 -8.96 -7.93
C GLN A 85 4.34 -8.59 -9.17
N TYR A 86 3.02 -8.66 -9.06
CA TYR A 86 2.10 -8.26 -10.13
C TYR A 86 2.31 -6.79 -10.54
N LEU A 87 2.38 -5.89 -9.56
CA LEU A 87 2.65 -4.46 -9.78
C LEU A 87 4.04 -4.23 -10.39
N ALA A 88 5.06 -4.90 -9.86
CA ALA A 88 6.43 -4.79 -10.38
C ALA A 88 6.54 -5.23 -11.84
N ARG A 89 5.82 -6.29 -12.26
CA ARG A 89 5.77 -6.73 -13.66
C ARG A 89 5.16 -5.68 -14.59
N LYS A 90 4.27 -4.83 -14.08
CA LYS A 90 3.69 -3.69 -14.81
C LYS A 90 4.56 -2.43 -14.75
N GLY A 91 5.73 -2.47 -14.10
CA GLY A 91 6.57 -1.28 -13.90
C GLY A 91 6.02 -0.31 -12.86
N ILE A 92 5.10 -0.77 -12.00
CA ILE A 92 4.53 0.01 -10.90
C ILE A 92 5.25 -0.38 -9.61
N ILE A 93 5.76 0.60 -8.89
CA ILE A 93 6.53 0.38 -7.67
C ILE A 93 5.55 0.03 -6.53
N PRO A 94 5.67 -1.15 -5.88
CA PRO A 94 4.87 -1.45 -4.71
C PRO A 94 5.41 -0.70 -3.47
N GLY A 95 4.51 -0.09 -2.72
CA GLY A 95 4.76 0.55 -1.44
C GLY A 95 3.87 -0.05 -0.35
N ILE A 96 4.19 0.25 0.90
CA ILE A 96 3.52 -0.36 2.06
C ILE A 96 3.18 0.69 3.12
N LYS A 97 1.96 0.65 3.65
CA LYS A 97 1.60 1.39 4.86
C LYS A 97 2.20 0.70 6.08
N VAL A 98 2.97 1.42 6.89
CA VAL A 98 3.73 0.84 8.02
C VAL A 98 3.32 1.34 9.40
N ASP A 99 2.54 2.43 9.47
CA ASP A 99 1.92 2.90 10.71
C ASP A 99 0.83 1.93 11.19
N LYS A 100 0.63 1.89 12.51
CA LYS A 100 -0.40 1.10 13.20
C LYS A 100 -1.63 1.95 13.57
N GLY A 101 -1.81 3.10 12.92
CA GLY A 101 -2.89 4.04 13.21
C GLY A 101 -2.54 5.07 14.29
N THR A 102 -3.51 5.89 14.64
CA THR A 102 -3.37 7.00 15.57
C THR A 102 -4.02 6.71 16.91
N VAL A 103 -3.38 7.12 18.00
CA VAL A 103 -3.92 7.12 19.36
C VAL A 103 -4.06 8.56 19.88
N ASP A 104 -4.85 8.76 20.93
CA ASP A 104 -4.97 10.07 21.60
C ASP A 104 -3.64 10.47 22.25
N LEU A 105 -3.23 11.71 22.03
CA LEU A 105 -2.06 12.27 22.71
C LEU A 105 -2.44 12.61 24.15
N ALA A 106 -1.80 11.95 25.11
CA ALA A 106 -2.11 12.13 26.53
C ALA A 106 -1.97 13.59 26.96
N LEU A 107 -3.02 14.13 27.60
CA LEU A 107 -3.12 15.53 28.07
C LEU A 107 -3.32 16.59 26.98
N PHE A 108 -3.57 16.20 25.72
CA PHE A 108 -3.82 17.12 24.61
C PHE A 108 -5.11 16.75 23.87
N ALA A 109 -6.24 17.35 24.29
CA ALA A 109 -7.55 17.00 23.77
C ALA A 109 -7.67 17.26 22.26
N GLY A 110 -8.08 16.24 21.51
CA GLY A 110 -8.25 16.31 20.05
C GLY A 110 -6.97 16.11 19.25
N GLU A 111 -5.80 16.12 19.89
CA GLU A 111 -4.53 15.82 19.25
C GLU A 111 -4.25 14.31 19.22
N LYS A 112 -3.57 13.87 18.17
CA LYS A 112 -3.28 12.46 17.91
C LYS A 112 -1.78 12.24 17.72
N VAL A 113 -1.31 11.06 18.12
CA VAL A 113 0.03 10.56 17.78
C VAL A 113 -0.11 9.27 16.99
N THR A 114 0.69 9.12 15.94
CA THR A 114 0.73 7.90 15.13
C THR A 114 1.65 6.86 15.78
N ASP A 115 1.17 5.63 15.93
CA ASP A 115 1.90 4.49 16.50
C ASP A 115 2.47 3.58 15.40
N GLY A 116 3.44 2.73 15.75
CA GLY A 116 3.97 1.69 14.89
C GLY A 116 5.48 1.48 14.95
N LEU A 117 6.23 2.22 15.77
CA LEU A 117 7.69 2.12 15.83
C LEU A 117 8.16 0.75 16.34
N ASP A 118 7.40 0.16 17.26
CA ASP A 118 7.71 -1.16 17.82
C ASP A 118 7.73 -2.24 16.73
N GLY A 119 8.90 -2.86 16.57
CA GLY A 119 9.17 -3.89 15.57
C GLY A 119 9.22 -3.38 14.12
N LEU A 120 9.23 -2.07 13.87
CA LEU A 120 9.20 -1.49 12.52
C LEU A 120 10.35 -1.99 11.64
N ALA A 121 11.58 -2.04 12.17
CA ALA A 121 12.75 -2.52 11.42
C ALA A 121 12.56 -3.95 10.89
N LYS A 122 12.00 -4.86 11.71
CA LYS A 122 11.72 -6.25 11.30
C LYS A 122 10.66 -6.29 10.18
N ARG A 123 9.58 -5.52 10.33
CA ARG A 123 8.52 -5.43 9.30
C ARG A 123 9.06 -4.84 7.99
N MET A 124 9.90 -3.81 8.06
CA MET A 124 10.53 -3.21 6.87
C MET A 124 11.39 -4.21 6.10
N ALA A 125 12.16 -5.05 6.80
CA ALA A 125 12.95 -6.10 6.15
C ALA A 125 12.05 -7.14 5.45
N GLU A 126 10.96 -7.56 6.10
CA GLU A 126 9.97 -8.47 5.53
C GLU A 126 9.28 -7.86 4.30
N TYR A 127 8.78 -6.63 4.39
CA TYR A 127 8.12 -5.95 3.27
C TYR A 127 9.06 -5.75 2.08
N PHE A 128 10.34 -5.45 2.33
CA PHE A 128 11.33 -5.35 1.28
C PHE A 128 11.53 -6.70 0.56
N GLN A 129 11.58 -7.81 1.29
CA GLN A 129 11.63 -9.17 0.73
C GLN A 129 10.36 -9.51 -0.07
N MET A 130 9.19 -9.07 0.39
CA MET A 130 7.93 -9.22 -0.33
C MET A 130 7.85 -8.37 -1.61
N GLY A 131 8.76 -7.40 -1.78
CA GLY A 131 8.89 -6.60 -3.00
C GLY A 131 8.63 -5.11 -2.82
N ALA A 132 8.17 -4.66 -1.65
CA ALA A 132 7.95 -3.23 -1.39
C ALA A 132 9.26 -2.42 -1.52
N ARG A 133 9.18 -1.20 -2.04
CA ARG A 133 10.34 -0.32 -2.26
C ARG A 133 10.20 1.06 -1.62
N PHE A 134 9.01 1.42 -1.16
CA PHE A 134 8.77 2.61 -0.38
C PHE A 134 7.73 2.34 0.71
N ALA A 135 7.67 3.23 1.70
CA ALA A 135 6.75 3.12 2.83
C ALA A 135 5.92 4.39 2.97
N LYS A 136 4.76 4.26 3.62
CA LYS A 136 3.89 5.36 4.01
C LYS A 136 3.62 5.30 5.51
N TRP A 137 3.76 6.44 6.17
CA TRP A 137 3.37 6.70 7.55
C TRP A 137 2.48 7.93 7.54
N ARG A 138 1.25 7.84 8.03
CA ARG A 138 0.30 8.96 8.06
C ARG A 138 0.43 9.81 9.31
#